data_AF-A0A9P8G053-F1
#
_entry.id   AF-A0A9P8G053-F1
#
_cell.length_a   1.000
_cell.length_b   1.000
_cell.length_c   1.000
_cell.angle_alpha   90.00
_cell.angle_beta   90.00
_cell.angle_gamma   90.00
#
_symmetry.space_group_name_H-M   'P 1'
#
loop_
_entity.id
_entity.type
_entity.pdbx_description
1 polymer ?
#
loop_
_entity_poly.entity_id
_entity_poly.type
_entity_poly.pdbx_seq_one_letter_code
_entity_poly.pdbx_strand_id
1 'polypeptide(L)'
;MLDVLAEEENKDVATGPYGLHQLLLEHLMVMYDESVWDLARIMRYNEKSKGPMGNTDQHYFVKLYEDSRHTVHSIEATQEATKVVECIAQQCQILAASRPSAHQELLTSRADMLRFHYTMMQGFLARAVSNDKRMGNEQNLVSCLQPPSAEETPRRKINSFTPDIQPHGPA
;
A
#
# COMPACT_ATOMS: atom_id res chain seq x y z
N MET A 1 -15.77 6.53 45.98
CA MET A 1 -15.84 5.05 45.95
C MET A 1 -15.92 4.51 44.52
N LEU A 2 -16.55 5.21 43.57
CA LEU A 2 -16.52 4.87 42.14
C LEU A 2 -15.18 5.18 41.44
N ASP A 3 -14.43 6.20 41.88
CA ASP A 3 -13.10 6.52 41.30
C ASP A 3 -12.01 5.49 41.60
N VAL A 4 -12.08 4.82 42.76
CA VAL A 4 -11.03 3.86 43.18
C VAL A 4 -11.10 2.57 42.35
N LEU A 5 -12.28 2.22 41.84
CA LEU A 5 -12.45 1.03 40.98
C LEU A 5 -11.96 1.29 39.54
N ALA A 6 -11.96 2.55 39.08
CA ALA A 6 -11.46 2.90 37.75
C ALA A 6 -9.92 2.89 37.66
N GLU A 7 -9.22 3.12 38.78
CA GLU A 7 -7.76 3.07 38.83
C GLU A 7 -7.21 1.63 38.89
N GLU A 8 -7.94 0.69 39.49
CA GLU A 8 -7.50 -0.71 39.60
C GLU A 8 -7.72 -1.53 38.31
N GLU A 9 -8.70 -1.17 37.48
CA GLU A 9 -9.03 -1.89 36.24
C GLU A 9 -8.02 -1.64 35.11
N ASN A 10 -7.09 -0.70 35.29
CA ASN A 10 -6.15 -0.23 34.25
C ASN A 10 -4.76 -0.92 34.30
N LYS A 11 -4.64 -2.03 35.05
CA LYS A 11 -3.39 -2.80 35.21
C LYS A 11 -3.19 -3.90 34.17
N ASP A 12 -4.22 -4.28 33.41
CA ASP A 12 -4.09 -5.33 32.41
C ASP A 12 -3.54 -4.73 31.10
N VAL A 13 -2.67 -5.47 30.40
CA VAL A 13 -2.06 -5.03 29.14
C VAL A 13 -3.13 -4.73 28.09
N ALA A 14 -4.24 -5.46 28.16
CA ALA A 14 -5.40 -5.33 27.27
C ALA A 14 -6.45 -4.32 27.75
N THR A 15 -6.48 -3.97 29.05
CA THR A 15 -7.47 -3.03 29.59
C THR A 15 -6.94 -1.60 29.57
N GLY A 16 -7.84 -0.65 29.36
CA GLY A 16 -7.53 0.78 29.25
C GLY A 16 -7.32 1.31 27.83
N PRO A 17 -7.17 2.65 27.68
CA PRO A 17 -7.10 3.29 26.38
C PRO A 17 -5.93 2.77 25.54
N TYR A 18 -6.21 2.41 24.29
CA TYR A 18 -5.25 1.89 23.31
C TYR A 18 -4.60 0.52 23.62
N GLY A 19 -4.91 -0.13 24.75
CA GLY A 19 -4.38 -1.47 25.08
C GLY A 19 -4.77 -2.53 24.03
N LEU A 20 -6.04 -2.60 23.66
CA LEU A 20 -6.52 -3.48 22.59
C LEU A 20 -5.90 -3.13 21.22
N HIS A 21 -5.73 -1.84 20.92
CA HIS A 21 -5.14 -1.41 19.65
C HIS A 21 -3.71 -1.90 19.51
N GLN A 22 -2.94 -1.89 20.59
CA GLN A 22 -1.59 -2.41 20.60
C GLN A 22 -1.57 -3.90 20.21
N LEU A 23 -2.36 -4.74 20.89
CA LEU A 23 -2.42 -6.18 20.63
C LEU A 23 -2.89 -6.50 19.21
N LEU A 24 -3.92 -5.79 18.74
CA LEU A 24 -4.41 -5.97 17.37
C LEU A 24 -3.37 -5.58 16.34
N LEU A 25 -2.66 -4.46 16.56
CA LEU A 25 -1.66 -4.00 15.63
C LEU A 25 -0.45 -4.94 15.56
N GLU A 26 0.00 -5.51 16.68
CA GLU A 26 1.07 -6.53 16.66
C GLU A 26 0.73 -7.69 15.71
N HIS A 27 -0.52 -8.17 15.73
CA HIS A 27 -0.97 -9.22 14.82
C HIS A 27 -1.13 -8.73 13.37
N LEU A 28 -1.72 -7.54 13.19
CA LEU A 28 -1.88 -6.93 11.87
C LEU A 28 -0.53 -6.69 11.19
N MET A 29 0.52 -6.32 11.92
CA MET A 29 1.85 -6.11 11.35
C MET A 29 2.37 -7.38 10.67
N VAL A 30 2.19 -8.54 11.30
CA VAL A 30 2.59 -9.83 10.72
C VAL A 30 1.79 -10.12 9.45
N MET A 31 0.46 -9.94 9.49
CA MET A 31 -0.40 -10.21 8.33
C MET A 31 -0.09 -9.29 7.14
N TYR A 32 0.19 -8.00 7.38
CA TYR A 32 0.58 -7.07 6.32
C TYR A 32 1.96 -7.43 5.75
N ASP A 33 2.93 -7.78 6.59
CA ASP A 33 4.25 -8.19 6.12
C ASP A 33 4.15 -9.45 5.23
N GLU A 34 3.45 -10.48 5.70
CA GLU A 34 3.24 -11.71 4.96
C GLU A 34 2.55 -11.46 3.62
N SER A 35 1.49 -10.64 3.60
CA SER A 35 0.74 -10.31 2.38
C SER A 35 1.60 -9.60 1.33
N VAL A 36 2.43 -8.64 1.75
CA VAL A 36 3.37 -7.94 0.85
C VAL A 36 4.44 -8.90 0.33
N TRP A 37 4.91 -9.84 1.16
CA TRP A 37 5.85 -10.87 0.75
C TRP A 37 5.25 -11.91 -0.19
N ASP A 38 3.98 -12.27 -0.05
CA ASP A 38 3.29 -13.17 -0.97
C ASP A 38 3.25 -12.62 -2.38
N LEU A 39 2.94 -11.33 -2.54
CA LEU A 39 3.02 -10.68 -3.84
C LEU A 39 4.45 -10.70 -4.40
N ALA A 40 5.46 -10.43 -3.56
CA ALA A 40 6.85 -10.53 -3.99
C ALA A 40 7.23 -11.95 -4.46
N ARG A 41 6.66 -12.99 -3.85
CA ARG A 41 6.82 -14.40 -4.26
C ARG A 41 6.13 -14.69 -5.59
N ILE A 42 4.89 -14.24 -5.78
CA ILE A 42 4.14 -14.38 -7.03
C ILE A 42 4.92 -13.77 -8.20
N MET A 43 5.41 -12.55 -8.00
CA MET A 43 6.25 -11.88 -8.99
C MET A 43 7.53 -12.65 -9.32
N ARG A 44 8.23 -13.14 -8.29
CA ARG A 44 9.43 -13.95 -8.49
C ARG A 44 9.14 -15.25 -9.23
N TYR A 45 7.97 -15.83 -9.00
CA TYR A 45 7.50 -16.99 -9.73
C TYR A 45 7.27 -16.64 -11.21
N ASN A 46 6.59 -15.53 -11.49
CA ASN A 46 6.35 -15.05 -12.86
C ASN A 46 7.69 -14.84 -13.60
N GLU A 47 8.62 -14.09 -12.98
CA GLU A 47 9.97 -13.85 -13.49
C GLU A 47 10.76 -15.13 -13.83
N LYS A 48 10.56 -16.21 -13.06
CA LYS A 48 11.23 -17.50 -13.31
C LYS A 48 10.53 -18.34 -14.37
N SER A 49 9.20 -18.26 -14.43
CA SER A 49 8.38 -19.08 -15.33
C SER A 49 8.56 -18.72 -16.81
N LYS A 50 9.17 -17.56 -17.12
CA LYS A 50 9.35 -17.08 -18.49
C LYS A 50 10.46 -17.77 -19.29
N GLY A 51 11.36 -18.50 -18.65
CA GLY A 51 12.49 -19.15 -19.32
C GLY A 51 13.51 -18.17 -19.96
N PRO A 52 14.56 -18.67 -20.63
CA PRO A 52 15.66 -17.85 -21.14
C PRO A 52 15.28 -16.88 -22.26
N MET A 53 14.24 -17.20 -23.04
CA MET A 53 13.78 -16.39 -24.18
C MET A 53 12.55 -15.53 -23.86
N GLY A 54 12.07 -15.55 -22.61
CA GLY A 54 10.79 -14.93 -22.23
C GLY A 54 9.58 -15.80 -22.62
N ASN A 55 8.45 -15.55 -21.94
CA ASN A 55 7.19 -16.24 -22.20
C ASN A 55 6.21 -15.24 -22.81
N THR A 56 5.84 -15.49 -24.06
CA THR A 56 4.89 -14.67 -24.84
C THR A 56 3.51 -15.32 -24.92
N ASP A 57 3.27 -16.39 -24.16
CA ASP A 57 1.98 -17.06 -24.10
C ASP A 57 0.89 -16.09 -23.61
N GLN A 58 -0.26 -16.13 -24.28
CA GLN A 58 -1.37 -15.24 -23.98
C GLN A 58 -1.91 -15.44 -22.55
N HIS A 59 -1.91 -16.66 -22.02
CA HIS A 59 -2.34 -16.91 -20.64
C HIS A 59 -1.34 -16.34 -19.64
N TYR A 60 -0.04 -16.41 -19.93
CA TYR A 60 0.98 -15.74 -19.11
C TYR A 60 0.77 -14.22 -19.09
N PHE A 61 0.51 -13.61 -20.26
CA PHE A 61 0.20 -12.19 -20.36
C PHE A 61 -1.03 -11.79 -19.55
N VAL A 62 -2.15 -12.49 -19.72
CA VAL A 62 -3.39 -12.21 -18.96
C VAL A 62 -3.16 -12.36 -17.45
N LYS A 63 -2.48 -13.43 -17.03
CA LYS A 63 -2.16 -13.64 -15.60
C LYS A 63 -1.33 -12.50 -15.04
N LEU A 64 -0.31 -12.02 -15.77
CA LEU A 64 0.54 -10.92 -15.33
C LEU A 64 -0.25 -9.62 -15.10
N TYR A 65 -1.26 -9.34 -15.93
CA TYR A 65 -2.16 -8.21 -15.74
C TYR A 65 -3.10 -8.38 -14.55
N GLU A 66 -3.66 -9.57 -14.34
CA GLU A 66 -4.46 -9.83 -13.13
C GLU A 66 -3.60 -9.71 -11.86
N ASP A 67 -2.39 -10.26 -11.85
CA ASP A 67 -1.44 -10.13 -10.74
C ASP A 67 -1.08 -8.65 -10.46
N SER A 68 -1.03 -7.79 -11.50
CA SER A 68 -0.78 -6.35 -11.33
C SER A 68 -1.92 -5.60 -10.64
N ARG A 69 -3.18 -6.05 -10.81
CA ARG A 69 -4.29 -5.46 -10.06
C ARG A 69 -4.14 -5.75 -8.57
N HIS A 70 -3.66 -6.95 -8.23
CA HIS A 70 -3.38 -7.32 -6.85
C HIS A 70 -2.22 -6.51 -6.24
N THR A 71 -1.20 -6.12 -7.01
CA THR A 71 -0.15 -5.22 -6.51
C THR A 71 -0.69 -3.82 -6.21
N VAL A 72 -1.54 -3.28 -7.08
CA VAL A 72 -2.23 -2.00 -6.85
C VAL A 72 -3.10 -2.04 -5.60
N HIS A 73 -3.98 -3.04 -5.47
CA HIS A 73 -4.83 -3.16 -4.28
C HIS A 73 -4.03 -3.31 -2.99
N SER A 74 -2.90 -4.02 -3.02
CA SER A 74 -2.02 -4.14 -1.86
C SER A 74 -1.39 -2.81 -1.47
N ILE A 75 -1.01 -1.96 -2.43
CA ILE A 75 -0.55 -0.60 -2.14
C ILE A 75 -1.67 0.19 -1.47
N GLU A 76 -2.87 0.21 -2.05
CA GLU A 76 -4.00 0.98 -1.53
C GLU A 76 -4.34 0.56 -0.09
N ALA A 77 -4.45 -0.74 0.16
CA ALA A 77 -4.76 -1.29 1.48
C ALA A 77 -3.66 -0.99 2.50
N THR A 78 -2.39 -1.10 2.11
CA THR A 78 -1.25 -0.84 3.01
C THR A 78 -1.10 0.65 3.28
N GLN A 79 -1.34 1.50 2.28
CA GLN A 79 -1.29 2.95 2.41
C GLN A 79 -2.36 3.45 3.36
N GLU A 80 -3.59 2.97 3.23
CA GLU A 80 -4.68 3.41 4.11
C GLU A 80 -4.46 2.93 5.55
N ALA A 81 -4.05 1.68 5.73
CA ALA A 81 -3.69 1.19 7.05
C ALA A 81 -2.53 1.99 7.68
N THR A 82 -1.53 2.38 6.89
CA THR A 82 -0.43 3.24 7.38
C THR A 82 -0.95 4.55 7.98
N LYS A 83 -1.90 5.22 7.30
CA LYS A 83 -2.52 6.46 7.80
C LYS A 83 -3.33 6.22 9.08
N VAL A 84 -4.05 5.10 9.15
CA VAL A 84 -4.83 4.74 10.34
C VAL A 84 -3.92 4.52 11.55
N VAL A 85 -2.82 3.77 11.38
CA VAL A 85 -1.84 3.55 12.47
C VAL A 85 -1.19 4.87 12.91
N GLU A 86 -0.87 5.76 11.97
CA GLU A 86 -0.36 7.09 12.29
C GLU A 86 -1.33 7.87 13.17
N CYS A 87 -2.61 7.90 12.77
CA CYS A 87 -3.66 8.59 13.51
C CYS A 87 -3.81 8.01 14.92
N ILE A 88 -3.83 6.68 15.07
CA ILE A 88 -3.92 6.01 16.38
C ILE A 88 -2.74 6.42 17.27
N ALA A 89 -1.51 6.42 16.73
CA ALA A 89 -0.32 6.83 17.48
C ALA A 89 -0.40 8.30 17.93
N GLN A 90 -0.80 9.20 17.03
CA GLN A 90 -0.96 10.63 17.33
C GLN A 90 -2.02 10.86 18.41
N GLN A 91 -3.19 10.21 18.31
CA GLN A 91 -4.26 10.36 19.30
C GLN A 91 -3.88 9.77 20.66
N CYS A 92 -3.10 8.68 20.69
CA CYS A 92 -2.56 8.14 21.94
C CYS A 92 -1.60 9.13 22.62
N GLN A 93 -0.73 9.78 21.84
CA GLN A 93 0.19 10.80 22.35
C GLN A 93 -0.54 12.04 22.90
N ILE A 94 -1.58 12.51 22.20
CA ILE A 94 -2.42 13.63 22.65
C ILE A 94 -3.11 13.28 23.97
N LEU A 95 -3.64 12.05 24.08
CA LEU A 95 -4.26 11.58 25.31
C LEU A 95 -3.24 11.51 26.46
N ALA A 96 -2.03 11.01 26.21
CA ALA A 96 -0.97 10.94 27.21
C ALA A 96 -0.66 12.34 27.81
N ALA A 97 -0.60 13.37 26.97
CA ALA A 97 -0.32 14.74 27.38
C ALA A 97 -1.43 15.39 28.23
N SER A 98 -2.65 14.83 28.22
CA SER A 98 -3.82 15.38 28.92
C SER A 98 -4.17 14.64 30.23
N ARG A 99 -3.42 13.60 30.61
CA ARG A 99 -3.72 12.73 31.75
C ARG A 99 -2.77 12.97 32.93
N PRO A 100 -3.18 12.60 34.17
CA PRO A 100 -2.31 12.63 35.35
C PRO A 100 -1.07 11.74 35.19
N SER A 101 -0.01 12.02 35.94
CA SER A 101 1.34 11.44 35.78
C SER A 101 1.36 9.90 35.73
N ALA A 102 0.59 9.21 36.58
CA ALA A 102 0.57 7.74 36.61
C ALA A 102 0.04 7.11 35.30
N HIS A 103 -0.94 7.73 34.65
CA HIS A 103 -1.47 7.26 33.36
C HIS A 103 -0.71 7.80 32.16
N GLN A 104 -0.01 8.93 32.35
CA GLN A 104 0.82 9.55 31.32
C GLN A 104 1.98 8.63 30.92
N GLU A 105 2.67 8.01 31.86
CA GLU A 105 3.80 7.11 31.56
C GLU A 105 3.37 5.89 30.72
N LEU A 106 2.28 5.23 31.13
CA LEU A 106 1.72 4.08 30.40
C LEU A 106 1.28 4.48 28.98
N LEU A 107 0.56 5.59 28.83
CA LEU A 107 0.07 6.05 27.53
C LEU A 107 1.21 6.53 26.62
N THR A 108 2.26 7.12 27.18
CA THR A 108 3.46 7.52 26.44
C THR A 108 4.17 6.27 25.90
N SER A 109 4.34 5.24 26.73
CA SER A 109 4.91 3.97 26.30
C SER A 109 4.10 3.31 25.19
N ARG A 110 2.76 3.30 25.31
CA ARG A 110 1.86 2.81 24.25
C ARG A 110 1.99 3.64 22.97
N ALA A 111 2.05 4.97 23.06
CA ALA A 111 2.20 5.85 21.91
C ALA A 111 3.52 5.60 21.16
N ASP A 112 4.63 5.37 21.87
CA ASP A 112 5.92 5.05 21.27
C ASP A 112 5.90 3.75 20.48
N MET A 113 5.24 2.72 21.00
CA MET A 113 5.10 1.45 20.30
C MET A 113 4.16 1.53 19.11
N LEU A 114 3.06 2.28 19.21
CA LEU A 114 2.18 2.56 18.07
C LEU A 114 2.92 3.33 16.97
N ARG A 115 3.80 4.26 17.35
CA ARG A 115 4.68 4.97 16.41
C ARG A 115 5.70 4.03 15.76
N PHE A 116 6.22 3.05 16.49
CA PHE A 116 7.05 1.99 15.90
C PHE A 116 6.27 1.16 14.87
N HIS A 117 5.02 0.75 15.17
CA HIS A 117 4.16 0.08 14.21
C HIS A 117 3.89 0.93 12.97
N TYR A 118 3.67 2.23 13.13
CA TYR A 118 3.56 3.16 12.01
C TYR A 118 4.82 3.14 11.11
N THR A 119 6.02 3.20 11.70
CA THR A 119 7.27 3.10 10.92
C THR A 119 7.38 1.76 10.18
N MET A 120 6.95 0.66 10.80
CA MET A 120 6.92 -0.64 10.11
C MET A 120 5.95 -0.64 8.92
N MET A 121 4.74 -0.09 9.08
CA MET A 121 3.76 0.05 8.01
C MET A 121 4.30 0.88 6.83
N GLN A 122 5.05 1.95 7.09
CA GLN A 122 5.74 2.69 6.03
C GLN A 122 6.73 1.81 5.25
N GLY A 123 7.45 0.93 5.95
CA GLY A 123 8.32 -0.07 5.33
C GLY A 123 7.55 -1.08 4.48
N PHE A 124 6.37 -1.50 4.91
CA PHE A 124 5.50 -2.41 4.16
C PHE A 124 4.97 -1.75 2.90
N LEU A 125 4.51 -0.49 3.02
CA LEU A 125 4.07 0.31 1.88
C LEU A 125 5.19 0.51 0.86
N ALA A 126 6.40 0.83 1.31
CA ALA A 126 7.55 0.97 0.42
C ALA A 126 7.83 -0.32 -0.37
N ARG A 127 7.68 -1.49 0.27
CA ARG A 127 7.80 -2.79 -0.40
C ARG A 127 6.66 -3.04 -1.39
N ALA A 128 5.42 -2.73 -1.02
CA ALA A 128 4.28 -2.85 -1.94
C ALA A 128 4.47 -1.99 -3.21
N VAL A 129 4.92 -0.74 -3.05
CA VAL A 129 5.25 0.17 -4.17
C VAL A 129 6.41 -0.38 -5.00
N SER A 130 7.43 -0.94 -4.36
CA SER A 130 8.54 -1.57 -5.07
C SER A 130 8.10 -2.79 -5.88
N ASN A 131 7.19 -3.61 -5.33
CA ASN A 131 6.61 -4.75 -6.03
C ASN A 131 5.85 -4.29 -7.27
N ASP A 132 5.01 -3.26 -7.16
CA ASP A 132 4.26 -2.73 -8.30
C ASP A 132 5.17 -2.20 -9.42
N LYS A 133 6.23 -1.45 -9.07
CA LYS A 133 7.24 -1.01 -10.05
C LYS A 133 7.89 -2.18 -10.78
N ARG A 134 8.23 -3.24 -10.03
CA ARG A 134 8.82 -4.44 -10.61
C ARG A 134 7.81 -5.19 -11.50
N MET A 135 6.51 -5.12 -11.20
CA MET A 135 5.44 -5.70 -12.03
C MET A 135 5.30 -4.93 -13.35
N GLY A 136 5.29 -3.60 -13.30
CA GLY A 136 5.28 -2.75 -14.50
C GLY A 136 6.49 -3.00 -15.41
N ASN A 137 7.67 -3.22 -14.83
CA ASN A 137 8.86 -3.59 -15.60
C ASN A 137 8.69 -4.93 -16.33
N GLU A 138 8.10 -5.93 -15.67
CA GLU A 138 7.83 -7.23 -16.29
C GLU A 138 6.78 -7.11 -17.41
N GLN A 139 5.71 -6.33 -17.20
CA GLN A 139 4.70 -6.06 -18.24
C GLN A 139 5.32 -5.39 -19.47
N ASN A 140 6.17 -4.39 -19.27
CA ASN A 140 6.88 -3.72 -20.34
C ASN A 140 7.79 -4.68 -21.11
N LEU A 141 8.51 -5.56 -20.41
CA LEU A 141 9.34 -6.57 -21.04
C LEU A 141 8.51 -7.52 -21.91
N VAL A 142 7.41 -8.07 -21.38
CA VAL A 142 6.56 -9.00 -22.13
C VAL A 142 5.92 -8.31 -23.34
N SER A 143 5.46 -7.08 -23.20
CA SER A 143 4.92 -6.28 -24.30
C SER A 143 5.95 -6.07 -25.42
N CYS A 144 7.21 -5.78 -25.08
CA CYS A 144 8.29 -5.67 -26.05
C CYS A 144 8.67 -7.00 -26.74
N LEU A 145 8.40 -8.14 -26.10
CA LEU A 145 8.69 -9.47 -26.63
C LEU A 145 7.54 -10.04 -27.47
N GLN A 146 6.32 -9.52 -27.34
CA GLN A 146 5.20 -9.93 -28.18
C GLN A 146 5.47 -9.48 -29.64
N PRO A 147 5.47 -10.41 -30.61
CA PRO A 147 5.59 -10.02 -32.00
C PRO A 147 4.40 -9.14 -32.40
N PRO A 148 4.59 -8.15 -33.29
CA PRO A 148 3.47 -7.38 -33.81
C PRO A 148 2.44 -8.35 -34.40
N SER A 149 1.18 -8.23 -33.97
CA SER A 149 0.08 -8.92 -34.62
C SER A 149 0.15 -8.60 -36.12
N ALA A 150 -0.04 -9.60 -36.98
CA ALA A 150 0.06 -9.47 -38.44
C ALA A 150 -0.96 -8.52 -39.10
N GLU A 151 -1.57 -7.60 -38.35
CA GLU A 151 -2.60 -6.65 -38.75
C GLU A 151 -2.29 -5.21 -38.29
N GLU A 152 -1.04 -4.76 -38.35
CA GLU A 152 -0.79 -3.30 -38.33
C GLU A 152 -0.98 -2.71 -39.73
N THR A 153 -2.25 -2.50 -40.09
CA THR A 153 -2.59 -1.55 -41.16
C THR A 153 -2.17 -0.15 -40.70
N PRO A 154 -1.47 0.68 -41.49
CA PRO A 154 -0.89 1.92 -40.99
C PRO A 154 -1.98 2.85 -40.44
N ARG A 155 -1.91 3.17 -39.15
CA ARG A 155 -2.78 4.20 -38.54
C ARG A 155 -2.55 5.50 -39.30
N ARG A 156 -3.56 5.94 -40.07
CA ARG A 156 -3.60 7.29 -40.65
C ARG A 156 -3.36 8.28 -39.53
N LYS A 157 -2.32 9.10 -39.66
CA LYS A 157 -2.12 10.29 -38.82
C LYS A 157 -3.38 11.14 -38.95
N ILE A 158 -4.18 11.21 -37.89
CA ILE A 158 -5.24 12.22 -37.78
C ILE A 158 -4.49 13.53 -37.58
N ASN A 159 -4.46 14.34 -38.64
CA ASN A 159 -3.85 15.65 -38.62
C ASN A 159 -4.49 16.51 -37.52
N SER A 160 -3.60 17.25 -36.85
CA SER A 160 -3.83 18.37 -35.96
C SER A 160 -5.15 19.11 -36.20
N PHE A 161 -5.94 19.22 -35.14
CA PHE A 161 -6.94 20.27 -34.97
C PHE A 161 -6.26 21.64 -35.14
N THR A 162 -6.53 22.33 -36.24
CA THR A 162 -6.37 23.77 -36.35
C THR A 162 -7.74 24.41 -36.14
N PRO A 163 -7.92 25.34 -35.18
CA PRO A 163 -9.17 26.07 -35.05
C PRO A 163 -9.27 27.10 -36.18
N ASP A 164 -10.38 27.06 -36.93
CA ASP A 164 -10.75 28.09 -37.91
C ASP A 164 -10.96 29.43 -37.19
N ILE A 165 -10.00 30.34 -37.34
CA ILE A 165 -10.19 31.76 -37.03
C ILE A 165 -10.54 32.44 -38.36
N GLN A 166 -11.82 32.76 -38.55
CA GLN A 166 -12.28 33.60 -39.67
C GLN A 166 -11.72 35.03 -39.51
N PRO A 167 -11.12 35.62 -40.56
CA PRO A 167 -10.77 37.03 -40.55
C PRO A 167 -11.98 37.88 -40.93
N HIS A 168 -12.47 38.70 -40.01
CA HIS A 168 -13.31 39.85 -40.34
C HIS A 168 -12.46 40.86 -41.13
N GLY A 169 -12.78 41.04 -42.41
CA GLY A 169 -12.28 42.15 -43.24
C GLY A 169 -13.08 43.44 -43.00
N PRO A 170 -12.51 44.62 -43.32
CA PRO A 170 -12.91 45.89 -42.72
C PRO A 170 -13.95 46.70 -43.52
N ALA A 171 -14.64 47.56 -42.76
CA ALA A 171 -15.42 48.76 -43.12
C ALA A 171 -16.60 48.63 -44.09
#